data_AF-H1D233-F1
#
_entry.id   AF-H1D233-F1
#
_cell.length_a   1.000
_cell.length_b   1.000
_cell.length_c   1.000
_cell.angle_alpha   90.00
_cell.angle_beta   90.00
_cell.angle_gamma   90.00
#
_symmetry.space_group_name_H-M   'P 1'
#
loop_
_entity.id
_entity.type
_entity.pdbx_description
1 polymer ?
#
loop_
_entity_poly.entity_id
_entity_poly.type
_entity_poly.pdbx_seq_one_letter_code
_entity_poly.pdbx_strand_id
1 'polypeptide(L)'
;MEPEAGKVWLTNVYRFKGLEAKAVLLVDVEMSALPNPFTRRLIYTGGSRAAAYLKLALKEDIPKNGCGALLSQMGAEGKNARDLAAFWDMEIK
;
A
#
# COMPACT_ATOMS: atom_id res chain seq x y z
N MET A 1 -9.65 14.87 17.67
CA MET A 1 -10.26 15.73 16.65
C MET A 1 -10.89 14.80 15.64
N GLU A 2 -12.19 14.90 15.40
CA GLU A 2 -12.88 14.11 14.38
C GLU A 2 -13.07 14.96 13.12
N PRO A 3 -13.15 14.36 11.92
CA PRO A 3 -13.39 15.14 10.72
C PRO A 3 -14.84 15.64 10.77
N GLU A 4 -15.14 16.75 10.07
CA GLU A 4 -16.52 17.22 9.95
C GLU A 4 -17.44 16.11 9.38
N ALA A 5 -18.73 16.17 9.70
CA ALA A 5 -19.70 15.21 9.21
C ALA A 5 -19.65 15.11 7.67
N GLY A 6 -19.47 13.88 7.16
CA GLY A 6 -19.33 13.60 5.73
C GLY A 6 -17.93 13.77 5.15
N LYS A 7 -16.94 14.21 5.94
CA LYS A 7 -15.53 14.30 5.52
C LYS A 7 -14.72 13.11 6.03
N VAL A 8 -13.68 12.74 5.27
CA VAL A 8 -12.71 11.72 5.64
C VAL A 8 -11.37 12.38 5.97
N TRP A 9 -10.62 11.81 6.91
CA TRP A 9 -9.25 12.23 7.16
C TRP A 9 -8.37 11.83 5.98
N LEU A 10 -7.95 12.81 5.18
CA LEU A 10 -6.90 12.66 4.18
C LEU A 10 -5.63 13.29 4.71
N THR A 11 -4.56 12.52 4.79
CA THR A 11 -3.25 13.03 5.22
C THR A 11 -2.12 12.16 4.68
N ASN A 12 -0.89 12.65 4.77
CA ASN A 12 0.27 11.85 4.45
C ASN A 12 0.61 10.89 5.60
N VAL A 13 1.31 9.80 5.27
CA VAL A 13 1.69 8.76 6.25
C VAL A 13 2.47 9.33 7.43
N TYR A 14 3.33 10.34 7.21
CA TYR A 14 4.14 10.96 8.27
C TYR A 14 3.32 11.64 9.35
N ARG A 15 2.26 12.34 8.96
CA ARG A 15 1.35 13.05 9.87
C ARG A 15 0.36 12.12 10.54
N PHE A 16 0.24 10.88 10.09
CA PHE A 16 -0.60 9.85 10.69
C PHE A 16 0.16 8.93 11.66
N LYS A 17 1.43 9.23 11.96
CA LYS A 17 2.25 8.45 12.90
C LYS A 17 1.70 8.57 14.32
N GLY A 18 1.35 7.43 14.93
CA GLY A 18 0.79 7.36 16.29
C GLY A 18 -0.73 7.49 16.37
N LEU A 19 -1.40 7.61 15.22
CA LEU A 19 -2.87 7.55 15.13
C LEU A 19 -3.28 6.17 14.61
N GLU A 20 -4.40 5.64 15.11
CA GLU A 20 -5.00 4.40 14.62
C GLU A 20 -6.40 4.69 14.08
N ALA A 21 -6.80 3.93 13.05
CA ALA A 21 -8.10 4.03 12.43
C ALA A 21 -8.67 2.63 12.18
N LYS A 22 -10.00 2.49 12.27
CA LYS A 22 -10.68 1.22 11.96
C LYS A 22 -10.38 0.75 10.53
N ALA A 23 -10.31 1.68 9.58
CA ALA A 23 -9.99 1.41 8.20
C ALA A 23 -8.96 2.43 7.68
N VAL A 24 -7.98 1.96 6.90
CA VAL A 24 -7.02 2.80 6.18
C VAL A 24 -7.06 2.45 4.70
N LEU A 25 -7.06 3.49 3.87
CA LEU A 25 -6.88 3.39 2.43
C LEU A 25 -5.58 4.12 2.07
N LEU A 26 -4.57 3.37 1.65
CA LEU A 26 -3.34 3.92 1.08
C LEU A 26 -3.53 4.11 -0.43
N VAL A 27 -3.23 5.31 -0.92
CA VAL A 27 -3.39 5.71 -2.32
C VAL A 27 -2.09 6.31 -2.85
N ASP A 28 -2.03 6.51 -4.16
CA ASP A 28 -0.91 7.16 -4.86
C ASP A 28 0.43 6.43 -4.68
N VAL A 29 0.36 5.09 -4.70
CA VAL A 29 1.54 4.24 -4.61
C VAL A 29 1.85 3.69 -6.01
N GLU A 30 2.95 4.16 -6.59
CA GLU A 30 3.48 3.68 -7.87
C GLU A 30 4.08 2.29 -7.74
N MET A 31 3.71 1.37 -8.64
CA MET A 31 4.26 0.02 -8.66
C MET A 31 5.77 0.04 -8.95
N SER A 32 6.23 0.95 -9.80
CA SER A 32 7.65 1.16 -10.10
C SER A 32 8.48 1.55 -8.86
N ALA A 33 7.84 2.15 -7.85
CA ALA A 33 8.51 2.61 -6.62
C ALA A 33 8.61 1.53 -5.53
N LEU A 34 7.96 0.39 -5.68
CA LEU A 34 7.92 -0.68 -4.66
C LEU A 34 9.26 -1.38 -4.37
N PRO A 35 10.23 -1.47 -5.32
CA PRO A 35 11.57 -1.98 -4.99
C PRO A 35 12.30 -1.07 -4.00
N ASN A 36 11.98 0.23 -3.96
CA ASN A 36 12.62 1.17 -3.07
C ASN A 36 12.27 0.85 -1.60
N PRO A 37 13.26 0.56 -0.74
CA PRO A 37 13.03 0.28 0.68
C PRO A 37 12.28 1.39 1.43
N PHE A 38 12.46 2.65 1.04
CA PHE A 38 11.79 3.79 1.64
C PHE A 38 10.27 3.75 1.38
N THR A 39 9.87 3.50 0.14
CA THR A 39 8.47 3.34 -0.25
C THR A 39 7.81 2.22 0.54
N ARG A 40 8.47 1.05 0.62
CA ARG A 40 7.95 -0.09 1.41
C ARG A 40 7.78 0.26 2.89
N ARG A 41 8.72 1.01 3.48
CA ARG A 41 8.60 1.47 4.87
C ARG A 41 7.42 2.43 5.06
N LEU A 42 7.11 3.27 4.07
CA LEU A 42 5.93 4.12 4.12
C LEU A 42 4.63 3.33 4.04
N ILE A 43 4.55 2.38 3.11
CA ILE A 43 3.39 1.48 3.00
C ILE A 43 3.19 0.73 4.31
N TYR A 44 4.25 0.14 4.88
CA TYR A 44 4.21 -0.53 6.17
C TYR A 44 3.73 0.41 7.30
N THR A 45 4.32 1.60 7.40
CA THR A 45 4.01 2.56 8.48
C THR A 45 2.57 3.06 8.40
N GLY A 46 2.04 3.28 7.19
CA GLY A 46 0.66 3.69 6.97
C GLY A 46 -0.32 2.53 7.14
N GLY A 47 0.03 1.35 6.65
CA GLY A 47 -0.78 0.13 6.74
C GLY A 47 -0.94 -0.34 8.18
N SER A 48 0.12 -0.22 9.00
CA SER A 48 0.09 -0.59 10.43
C SER A 48 -0.84 0.29 11.27
N ARG A 49 -1.51 1.29 10.69
CA ARG A 49 -2.48 2.15 11.37
C ARG A 49 -3.91 1.62 11.25
N ALA A 50 -4.13 0.64 10.37
CA ALA A 50 -5.41 -0.03 10.22
C ALA A 50 -5.62 -1.03 11.35
N ALA A 51 -6.67 -0.83 12.14
CA ALA A 51 -7.06 -1.76 13.21
C ALA A 51 -7.90 -2.94 12.69
N ALA A 52 -8.59 -2.79 11.56
CA ALA A 52 -9.45 -3.86 11.01
C ALA A 52 -9.41 -3.99 9.49
N TYR A 53 -9.35 -2.88 8.74
CA TYR A 53 -9.40 -2.91 7.28
C TYR A 53 -8.26 -2.10 6.65
N LEU A 54 -7.49 -2.74 5.78
CA LEU A 54 -6.47 -2.08 4.96
C LEU A 54 -6.80 -2.28 3.49
N LYS A 55 -6.79 -1.18 2.73
CA LYS A 55 -6.77 -1.23 1.26
C LYS A 55 -5.58 -0.44 0.75
N LEU A 56 -4.96 -0.96 -0.31
CA LEU A 56 -3.85 -0.32 -1.01
C LEU A 56 -4.26 -0.17 -2.48
N ALA A 57 -4.34 1.06 -2.95
CA ALA A 57 -4.56 1.38 -4.36
C ALA A 57 -3.22 1.68 -5.01
N LEU A 58 -2.79 0.77 -5.88
CA LEU A 58 -1.55 0.90 -6.63
C LEU A 58 -1.84 1.52 -8.00
N LYS A 59 -0.94 2.40 -8.45
CA LYS A 59 -0.90 2.89 -9.82
C LYS A 59 -0.03 1.94 -10.64
N GLU A 60 -0.64 1.24 -11.60
CA GLU A 60 0.07 0.34 -12.52
C GLU A 60 0.85 1.17 -13.56
N ASP A 61 2.04 1.63 -13.16
CA ASP A 61 2.96 2.46 -13.95
C ASP A 61 4.17 1.66 -14.49
N ILE A 62 4.00 0.35 -14.61
CA ILE A 62 4.98 -0.60 -15.12
C ILE A 62 4.49 -1.22 -16.45
N PRO A 63 5.37 -1.83 -17.25
CA PRO A 63 4.95 -2.58 -18.44
C PRO A 63 3.95 -3.70 -18.09
N LYS A 64 3.04 -4.06 -19.03
CA LYS A 64 1.98 -5.08 -18.82
C LYS A 64 2.49 -6.46 -18.34
N ASN A 65 3.76 -6.77 -18.56
CA ASN A 65 4.45 -8.00 -18.13
C ASN A 65 5.53 -7.73 -17.08
N GLY A 66 5.53 -6.55 -16.47
CA GLY A 66 6.54 -6.07 -15.52
C GLY A 66 6.40 -6.62 -14.11
N CYS A 67 5.22 -7.14 -13.72
CA CYS A 67 4.97 -7.65 -12.36
C CYS A 67 5.97 -8.73 -11.93
N GLY A 68 6.34 -9.66 -12.81
CA GLY A 68 7.31 -10.70 -12.45
C GLY A 68 8.71 -10.14 -12.18
N ALA A 69 9.16 -9.17 -12.97
CA ALA A 69 10.45 -8.50 -12.75
C ALA A 69 10.42 -7.66 -11.46
N LEU A 70 9.31 -6.98 -11.20
CA LEU A 70 9.08 -6.21 -9.99
C LEU A 70 9.14 -7.08 -8.73
N LEU A 71 8.42 -8.20 -8.71
CA LEU A 71 8.45 -9.17 -7.62
C LEU A 71 9.85 -9.73 -7.39
N SER A 72 10.55 -10.07 -8.48
CA SER A 72 11.93 -10.56 -8.42
C SER A 72 12.88 -9.56 -7.77
N GLN A 73 12.76 -8.26 -8.11
CA GLN A 73 13.54 -7.18 -7.47
C GLN A 73 13.22 -7.03 -5.98
N MET A 74 12.01 -7.39 -5.57
CA MET A 74 11.57 -7.36 -4.19
C MET A 74 11.92 -8.64 -3.41
N GLY A 75 12.52 -9.64 -4.07
CA GLY A 75 12.89 -10.93 -3.48
C GLY A 75 11.72 -11.93 -3.40
N ALA A 76 10.71 -11.77 -4.25
CA ALA A 76 9.51 -12.60 -4.30
C ALA A 76 9.37 -13.32 -5.66
N GLU A 77 8.75 -14.50 -5.64
CA GLU A 77 8.36 -15.20 -6.86
C GLU A 77 6.92 -14.83 -7.25
N GLY A 78 6.67 -14.66 -8.55
CA GLY A 78 5.33 -14.44 -9.08
C GLY A 78 5.34 -13.79 -10.46
N LYS A 79 4.15 -13.57 -11.02
CA LYS A 79 3.95 -13.06 -12.38
C LYS A 79 2.82 -12.03 -12.49
N ASN A 80 1.94 -11.93 -11.50
CA ASN A 80 0.73 -11.10 -11.59
C ASN A 80 0.49 -10.28 -10.31
N ALA A 81 -0.52 -9.41 -10.35
CA ALA A 81 -0.87 -8.53 -9.23
C ALA A 81 -1.37 -9.29 -7.98
N ARG A 82 -1.92 -10.50 -8.12
CA ARG A 82 -2.30 -11.33 -6.95
C ARG A 82 -1.08 -11.80 -6.19
N ASP A 83 0.00 -12.14 -6.89
CA ASP A 83 1.26 -12.54 -6.26
C ASP A 83 1.88 -11.35 -5.50
N LEU A 84 1.70 -10.12 -6.00
CA LEU A 84 2.09 -8.91 -5.29
C LEU A 84 1.28 -8.66 -4.02
N ALA A 85 -0.01 -8.93 -4.03
CA ALA A 85 -0.80 -8.84 -2.82
C ALA A 85 -0.46 -9.96 -1.82
N ALA A 86 -0.20 -11.18 -2.31
CA ALA A 86 0.27 -12.28 -1.48
C ALA A 86 1.63 -11.96 -0.83
N PHE A 87 2.54 -11.28 -1.53
CA PHE A 87 3.81 -10.81 -0.96
C PHE A 87 3.61 -9.89 0.26
N TRP A 88 2.51 -9.14 0.32
CA TRP A 88 2.16 -8.29 1.45
C TRP A 88 1.12 -8.89 2.39
N ASP A 89 0.78 -10.17 2.21
CA ASP A 89 -0.27 -10.85 2.97
C ASP A 89 -1.62 -10.08 2.93
N MET A 90 -1.93 -9.51 1.76
CA MET A 90 -3.15 -8.73 1.51
C MET A 90 -4.14 -9.51 0.67
N GLU A 91 -5.43 -9.47 1.03
CA GLU A 91 -6.51 -9.93 0.15
C GLU A 91 -6.85 -8.86 -0.90
N ILE A 92 -6.75 -9.21 -2.19
CA ILE A 92 -7.39 -8.43 -3.26
C ILE A 92 -8.84 -8.91 -3.37
N LYS A 93 -9.79 -8.01 -3.12
CA LYS A 93 -11.21 -8.19 -3.45
C LYS A 93 -11.57 -7.36 -4.67
#